data_AF-A0A4S4EKP8-F1
#
_entry.id   AF-A0A4S4EKP8-F1
#
_cell.length_a   1.000
_cell.length_b   1.000
_cell.length_c   1.000
_cell.angle_alpha   90.00
_cell.angle_beta   90.00
_cell.angle_gamma   90.00
#
_symmetry.space_group_name_H-M   'P 1'
#
loop_
_entity.id
_entity.type
_entity.pdbx_description
1 polymer ?
#
loop_
_entity_poly.entity_id
_entity_poly.type
_entity_poly.pdbx_seq_one_letter_code
_entity_poly.pdbx_strand_id
1 'polypeptide(L)'
;MEEEEAEPTIGNESLIDLVFSWSIKDVLNKDLYKDKVEQIPTTFPSTSSYMKSFIFPLIEETHADLCSSMASVSVARTCEILSVESSKDYQPPKDLFYNFEVDKNNGGTYEPETGDLIALTDVRPKCIDDLRRPPNFYLIALIQRVKAEKDCLKLRILASMPIVLEHDMQKNALFAVFLVNMTTYSRIWKALNSDPDSRNVNIIEKLLRPDSSNADLWLYLYRLSLFFSSGQAFTSWDDD
;
A
#
# COMPACT_ATOMS: atom_id res chain seq x y z
N MET A 1 -16.02 -31.63 -0.28
CA MET A 1 -15.32 -31.02 -1.43
C MET A 1 -14.48 -29.94 -0.82
N GLU A 2 -13.19 -30.23 -0.71
CA GLU A 2 -12.18 -29.33 -0.14
C GLU A 2 -12.06 -28.14 -1.09
N GLU A 3 -12.24 -26.93 -0.55
CA GLU A 3 -11.95 -25.68 -1.25
C GLU A 3 -10.43 -25.58 -1.38
N GLU A 4 -9.95 -25.78 -2.60
CA GLU A 4 -8.57 -25.56 -2.99
C GLU A 4 -8.31 -24.04 -2.90
N GLU A 5 -7.60 -23.61 -1.85
CA GLU A 5 -7.04 -22.26 -1.76
C GLU A 5 -6.16 -22.02 -2.99
N ALA A 6 -6.62 -21.16 -3.89
CA ALA A 6 -5.84 -20.73 -5.03
C ALA A 6 -4.61 -19.97 -4.52
N GLU A 7 -3.44 -20.59 -4.59
CA GLU A 7 -2.18 -19.89 -4.36
C GLU A 7 -2.07 -18.71 -5.35
N PRO A 8 -1.76 -17.49 -4.89
CA PRO A 8 -1.57 -16.36 -5.78
C PRO A 8 -0.34 -16.63 -6.66
N THR A 9 -0.59 -16.90 -7.95
CA THR A 9 0.45 -16.93 -8.96
C THR A 9 1.01 -15.51 -9.09
N ILE A 10 2.21 -15.26 -8.55
CA ILE A 10 2.94 -13.99 -8.68
C ILE A 10 3.37 -13.81 -10.14
N GLY A 11 2.40 -13.48 -11.00
CA GLY A 11 2.57 -13.24 -12.42
C GLY A 11 2.18 -11.80 -12.73
N ASN A 12 3.17 -10.93 -12.93
CA ASN A 12 3.02 -9.52 -13.36
C ASN A 12 2.13 -8.59 -12.50
N GLU A 13 1.55 -9.07 -11.41
CA GLU A 13 0.70 -8.27 -10.51
C GLU A 13 1.55 -7.28 -9.71
N SER A 14 1.06 -6.05 -9.60
CA SER A 14 1.67 -5.04 -8.75
C SER A 14 1.33 -5.30 -7.28
N LEU A 15 2.11 -4.74 -6.35
CA LEU A 15 1.76 -4.79 -4.94
C LEU A 15 0.37 -4.19 -4.66
N ILE A 16 -0.04 -3.19 -5.45
CA ILE A 16 -1.37 -2.58 -5.31
C ILE A 16 -2.47 -3.57 -5.71
N ASP A 17 -2.27 -4.35 -6.76
CA ASP A 17 -3.22 -5.40 -7.17
C ASP A 17 -3.40 -6.43 -6.06
N LEU A 18 -2.29 -6.84 -5.43
CA LEU A 18 -2.32 -7.75 -4.28
C LEU A 18 -3.08 -7.13 -3.10
N VAL A 19 -2.77 -5.89 -2.72
CA VAL A 19 -3.46 -5.19 -1.63
C VAL A 19 -4.96 -5.04 -1.91
N PHE A 20 -5.35 -4.77 -3.16
CA PHE A 20 -6.76 -4.65 -3.55
C PHE A 20 -7.51 -5.98 -3.56
N SER A 21 -6.80 -7.10 -3.68
CA SER A 21 -7.41 -8.44 -3.60
C SER A 21 -7.74 -8.88 -2.18
N TRP A 22 -7.14 -8.26 -1.16
CA TRP A 22 -7.41 -8.60 0.24
C TRP A 22 -8.81 -8.18 0.66
N SER A 23 -9.58 -9.15 1.17
CA SER A 23 -10.80 -8.86 1.90
C SER A 23 -10.48 -8.27 3.27
N ILE A 24 -11.48 -7.66 3.92
CA ILE A 24 -11.32 -7.20 5.31
C ILE A 24 -10.96 -8.34 6.28
N LYS A 25 -11.34 -9.59 5.96
CA LYS A 25 -10.95 -10.74 6.78
C LYS A 25 -9.46 -11.05 6.62
N ASP A 26 -8.97 -10.98 5.39
CA ASP A 26 -7.56 -11.20 5.09
C ASP A 26 -6.70 -10.13 5.76
N VAL A 27 -7.08 -8.86 5.64
CA VAL A 27 -6.37 -7.74 6.30
C VAL A 27 -6.32 -7.89 7.82
N LEU A 28 -7.34 -8.47 8.45
CA LEU A 28 -7.38 -8.69 9.90
C LEU A 28 -6.74 -10.01 10.35
N ASN A 29 -6.39 -10.88 9.41
CA ASN A 29 -5.72 -12.13 9.70
C ASN A 29 -4.21 -11.89 9.86
N LYS A 30 -3.75 -11.76 11.11
CA LYS A 30 -2.33 -11.57 11.43
C LYS A 30 -1.41 -12.72 11.01
N ASP A 31 -1.97 -13.89 10.69
CA ASP A 31 -1.19 -15.04 10.27
C ASP A 31 -1.28 -15.26 8.73
N LEU A 32 -1.81 -14.28 7.95
CA LEU A 32 -2.08 -14.44 6.51
C LEU A 32 -0.86 -14.91 5.70
N TYR A 33 0.34 -14.38 5.97
CA TYR A 33 1.57 -14.77 5.28
C TYR A 33 2.61 -15.45 6.18
N LYS A 34 2.23 -15.85 7.39
CA LYS A 34 3.16 -16.41 8.38
C LYS A 34 3.99 -17.58 7.86
N ASP A 35 3.36 -18.48 7.11
CA ASP A 35 4.01 -19.68 6.57
C ASP A 35 4.71 -19.43 5.22
N LYS A 36 4.59 -18.21 4.66
CA LYS A 36 5.23 -17.78 3.41
C LYS A 36 6.48 -16.94 3.66
N VAL A 37 6.61 -16.33 4.84
CA VAL A 37 7.81 -15.58 5.25
C VAL A 37 8.87 -16.54 5.78
N GLU A 38 9.77 -16.95 4.89
CA GLU A 38 10.91 -17.79 5.24
C GLU A 38 12.07 -16.96 5.83
N GLN A 39 12.93 -17.62 6.61
CA GLN A 39 14.17 -16.99 7.08
C GLN A 39 15.04 -16.61 5.89
N ILE A 40 15.42 -15.33 5.80
CA ILE A 40 16.28 -14.82 4.73
C ILE A 40 17.65 -15.53 4.79
N PRO A 41 18.09 -16.21 3.72
CA PRO A 41 19.39 -16.88 3.68
C PRO A 41 20.56 -15.90 3.89
N THR A 42 21.66 -16.41 4.44
CA THR A 42 22.90 -15.61 4.59
C THR A 42 23.71 -15.52 3.30
N THR A 43 23.43 -16.38 2.31
CA THR A 43 24.11 -16.44 1.01
C THR A 43 23.10 -16.70 -0.09
N PHE A 44 23.33 -16.16 -1.29
CA PHE A 44 22.42 -16.32 -2.42
C PHE A 44 23.13 -16.80 -3.68
N PRO A 45 22.54 -17.74 -4.44
CA PRO A 45 23.13 -18.25 -5.67
C PRO A 45 23.08 -17.24 -6.83
N SER A 46 22.26 -16.19 -6.74
CA SER A 46 22.15 -15.15 -7.76
C SER A 46 21.47 -13.89 -7.22
N THR A 47 21.64 -12.77 -7.94
CA THR A 47 20.92 -11.51 -7.67
C THR A 47 19.40 -11.71 -7.73
N SER A 48 18.90 -12.55 -8.64
CA SER A 48 17.47 -12.86 -8.72
C SER A 48 16.98 -13.59 -7.46
N SER A 49 17.73 -14.56 -6.97
CA SER A 49 17.40 -15.27 -5.72
C SER A 49 17.43 -14.33 -4.51
N TYR A 50 18.41 -13.43 -4.44
CA TYR A 50 18.45 -12.36 -3.43
C TYR A 50 17.18 -11.51 -3.47
N MET A 51 16.84 -10.93 -4.63
CA MET A 51 15.67 -10.05 -4.75
C MET A 51 14.36 -10.77 -4.39
N LYS A 52 14.19 -12.00 -4.87
CA LYS A 52 12.99 -12.80 -4.59
C LYS A 52 12.81 -13.10 -3.10
N SER A 53 13.90 -13.21 -2.33
CA SER A 53 13.82 -13.47 -0.88
C SER A 53 13.15 -12.33 -0.08
N PHE A 54 13.08 -11.11 -0.63
CA PHE A 54 12.45 -9.97 0.02
C PHE A 54 10.98 -9.75 -0.39
N ILE A 55 10.44 -10.55 -1.31
CA ILE A 55 9.06 -10.37 -1.80
C ILE A 55 8.04 -10.63 -0.69
N PHE A 56 8.05 -11.81 -0.06
CA PHE A 56 7.14 -12.12 1.04
C PHE A 56 7.35 -11.26 2.29
N PRO A 57 8.59 -10.95 2.72
CA PRO A 57 8.82 -9.97 3.78
C PRO A 57 8.17 -8.61 3.50
N LEU A 58 8.24 -8.09 2.27
CA LEU A 58 7.61 -6.82 1.89
C LEU A 58 6.07 -6.92 1.91
N ILE A 59 5.52 -8.04 1.45
CA ILE A 59 4.07 -8.29 1.47
C ILE A 59 3.57 -8.32 2.91
N GLU A 60 4.24 -9.05 3.79
CA GLU A 60 3.87 -9.16 5.20
C GLU A 60 4.01 -7.83 5.94
N GLU A 61 5.07 -7.06 5.68
CA GLU A 61 5.22 -5.71 6.25
C GLU A 61 4.05 -4.79 5.82
N THR A 62 3.72 -4.81 4.53
CA THR A 62 2.60 -4.03 3.98
C THR A 62 1.27 -4.45 4.62
N HIS A 63 1.07 -5.76 4.78
CA HIS A 63 -0.12 -6.33 5.40
C HIS A 63 -0.22 -5.95 6.88
N ALA A 64 0.86 -6.08 7.64
CA ALA A 64 0.91 -5.75 9.06
C ALA A 64 0.63 -4.27 9.32
N ASP A 65 1.17 -3.37 8.50
CA ASP A 65 0.92 -1.92 8.60
C ASP A 65 -0.56 -1.60 8.32
N LEU A 66 -1.14 -2.23 7.28
CA LEU A 66 -2.57 -2.09 6.98
C LEU A 66 -3.46 -2.66 8.08
N CYS A 67 -3.11 -3.84 8.63
CA CYS A 67 -3.81 -4.45 9.76
C CYS A 67 -3.78 -3.55 11.00
N SER A 68 -2.62 -2.95 11.29
CA SER A 68 -2.45 -2.00 12.40
C SER A 68 -3.32 -0.77 12.21
N SER A 69 -3.32 -0.20 11.00
CA SER A 69 -4.17 0.93 10.64
C SER A 69 -5.66 0.60 10.84
N MET A 70 -6.12 -0.56 10.36
CA MET A 70 -7.49 -1.03 10.55
C MET A 70 -7.90 -1.16 12.01
N ALA A 71 -7.00 -1.62 12.89
CA ALA A 71 -7.27 -1.72 14.32
C ALA A 71 -7.49 -0.34 14.97
N SER A 72 -6.94 0.73 14.39
CA SER A 72 -7.05 2.11 14.87
C SER A 72 -8.02 2.99 14.07
N VAL A 73 -8.84 2.40 13.19
CA VAL A 73 -9.69 3.15 12.25
C VAL A 73 -10.64 4.17 12.91
N SER A 74 -11.07 3.89 14.14
CA SER A 74 -11.95 4.78 14.93
C SER A 74 -11.37 6.17 15.23
N VAL A 75 -10.04 6.28 15.18
CA VAL A 75 -9.29 7.53 15.41
C VAL A 75 -8.47 7.92 14.17
N ALA A 76 -8.72 7.26 13.03
CA ALA A 76 -8.01 7.55 11.80
C ALA A 76 -8.32 8.97 11.29
N ARG A 77 -7.38 9.51 10.53
CA ARG A 77 -7.55 10.82 9.90
C ARG A 77 -8.57 10.68 8.77
N THR A 78 -9.55 11.59 8.74
CA THR A 78 -10.63 11.56 7.75
C THR A 78 -10.81 12.91 7.08
N CYS A 79 -11.17 12.92 5.80
CA CYS A 79 -11.69 14.09 5.11
C CYS A 79 -13.02 13.78 4.40
N GLU A 80 -13.83 14.81 4.22
CA GLU A 80 -15.12 14.72 3.54
C GLU A 80 -14.94 14.90 2.03
N ILE A 81 -15.63 14.06 1.26
CA ILE A 81 -15.64 14.06 -0.20
C ILE A 81 -16.87 14.85 -0.65
N LEU A 82 -16.62 15.95 -1.35
CA LEU A 82 -17.64 16.85 -1.88
C LEU A 82 -18.33 16.28 -3.12
N SER A 83 -17.55 15.63 -3.99
CA SER A 83 -18.04 15.08 -5.24
C SER A 83 -17.20 13.88 -5.68
N VAL A 84 -17.85 12.97 -6.40
CA VAL A 84 -17.24 11.77 -7.00
C VAL A 84 -17.69 11.67 -8.44
N GLU A 85 -16.73 11.62 -9.36
CA GLU A 85 -16.98 11.47 -10.79
C GLU A 85 -16.10 10.35 -11.37
N SER A 86 -16.64 9.52 -12.26
CA SER A 86 -15.83 8.57 -13.03
C SER A 86 -14.82 9.33 -13.90
N SER A 87 -13.57 8.88 -13.92
CA SER A 87 -12.55 9.44 -14.81
C SER A 87 -12.82 9.07 -16.27
N LYS A 88 -12.26 9.85 -17.19
CA LYS A 88 -12.25 9.51 -18.63
C LYS A 88 -11.52 8.20 -18.92
N ASP A 89 -10.58 7.84 -18.04
CA ASP A 89 -9.77 6.63 -18.16
C ASP A 89 -10.45 5.42 -17.51
N TYR A 90 -11.69 5.54 -17.01
CA TYR A 90 -12.41 4.46 -16.34
C TYR A 90 -12.70 3.30 -17.31
N GLN A 91 -12.04 2.17 -17.10
CA GLN A 91 -12.17 0.96 -17.93
C GLN A 91 -12.25 -0.30 -17.04
N PRO A 92 -13.45 -0.78 -16.68
CA PRO A 92 -13.60 -1.99 -15.89
C PRO A 92 -13.10 -3.23 -16.67
N PRO A 93 -12.63 -4.29 -15.99
CA PRO A 93 -12.71 -4.47 -14.53
C PRO A 93 -11.52 -3.90 -13.72
N LYS A 94 -10.40 -3.54 -14.35
CA LYS A 94 -9.17 -3.16 -13.63
C LYS A 94 -8.98 -1.66 -13.43
N ASP A 95 -9.23 -0.86 -14.46
CA ASP A 95 -8.91 0.57 -14.47
C ASP A 95 -10.08 1.39 -13.90
N LEU A 96 -10.37 1.20 -12.61
CA LEU A 96 -11.48 1.83 -11.91
C LEU A 96 -11.09 3.24 -11.40
N PHE A 97 -10.82 4.15 -12.33
CA PHE A 97 -10.39 5.51 -12.01
C PHE A 97 -11.55 6.47 -11.73
N TYR A 98 -11.42 7.26 -10.67
CA TYR A 98 -12.36 8.32 -10.31
C TYR A 98 -11.63 9.63 -10.00
N ASN A 99 -12.35 10.73 -10.10
CA ASN A 99 -11.94 12.05 -9.65
C ASN A 99 -12.79 12.45 -8.46
N PHE A 100 -12.15 12.79 -7.34
CA PHE A 100 -12.82 13.33 -6.16
C PHE A 100 -12.48 14.80 -5.98
N GLU A 101 -13.43 15.56 -5.44
CA GLU A 101 -13.17 16.86 -4.85
C GLU A 101 -13.30 16.76 -3.34
N VAL A 102 -12.31 17.28 -2.61
CA VAL A 102 -12.35 17.39 -1.14
C VAL A 102 -12.15 18.85 -0.76
N ASP A 103 -12.85 19.30 0.27
CA ASP A 103 -12.73 20.68 0.76
C ASP A 103 -11.38 20.87 1.47
N LYS A 104 -10.70 21.97 1.18
CA LYS A 104 -9.48 22.38 1.89
C LYS A 104 -9.74 22.95 3.28
N ASN A 105 -10.91 23.57 3.46
CA ASN A 105 -11.21 24.44 4.59
C ASN A 105 -12.13 23.79 5.63
N ASN A 106 -12.71 22.62 5.35
CA ASN A 106 -13.74 22.01 6.19
C ASN A 106 -13.22 21.23 7.41
N GLY A 107 -12.06 21.62 7.95
CA GLY A 107 -11.57 21.13 9.25
C GLY A 107 -11.31 19.62 9.34
N GLY A 108 -11.08 18.94 8.22
CA GLY A 108 -10.60 17.56 8.25
C GLY A 108 -9.22 17.48 8.91
N THR A 109 -8.97 16.41 9.67
CA THR A 109 -7.64 16.12 10.25
C THR A 109 -6.68 15.50 9.23
N TYR A 110 -7.13 15.34 7.99
CA TYR A 110 -6.46 14.63 6.92
C TYR A 110 -6.30 15.52 5.70
N GLU A 111 -5.05 15.77 5.31
CA GLU A 111 -4.71 16.29 3.99
C GLU A 111 -4.27 15.11 3.11
N PRO A 112 -5.02 14.78 2.04
CA PRO A 112 -4.69 13.63 1.21
C PRO A 112 -3.41 13.83 0.39
N GLU A 113 -2.58 12.80 0.33
CA GLU A 113 -1.32 12.79 -0.41
C GLU A 113 -1.30 11.72 -1.51
N THR A 114 -0.39 11.91 -2.47
CA THR A 114 -0.16 10.88 -3.50
C THR A 114 0.47 9.65 -2.88
N GLY A 115 -0.08 8.49 -3.18
CA GLY A 115 0.32 7.20 -2.61
C GLY A 115 -0.48 6.79 -1.39
N ASP A 116 -1.36 7.64 -0.85
CA ASP A 116 -2.22 7.24 0.26
C ASP A 116 -3.24 6.17 -0.19
N LEU A 117 -3.29 5.09 0.57
CA LEU A 117 -4.37 4.11 0.55
C LEU A 117 -5.44 4.59 1.53
N ILE A 118 -6.67 4.68 1.03
CA ILE A 118 -7.82 5.17 1.78
C ILE A 118 -8.95 4.14 1.78
N ALA A 119 -9.73 4.08 2.85
CA ALA A 119 -11.05 3.46 2.85
C ALA A 119 -12.12 4.51 2.54
N LEU A 120 -13.13 4.12 1.77
CA LEU A 120 -14.29 4.94 1.46
C LEU A 120 -15.47 4.49 2.30
N THR A 121 -16.12 5.46 2.95
CA THR A 121 -17.20 5.21 3.91
C THR A 121 -18.29 6.29 3.79
N ASP A 122 -19.51 5.97 4.17
CA ASP A 122 -20.65 6.89 4.24
C ASP A 122 -20.81 7.53 5.63
N VAL A 123 -19.93 7.16 6.57
CA VAL A 123 -19.88 7.66 7.94
C VAL A 123 -18.44 7.81 8.40
N ARG A 124 -18.16 8.76 9.30
CA ARG A 124 -16.88 8.77 10.00
C ARG A 124 -16.80 7.51 10.88
N PRO A 125 -15.82 6.61 10.65
CA PRO A 125 -15.77 5.32 11.33
C PRO A 125 -15.51 5.51 12.83
N LYS A 126 -16.27 4.79 13.65
CA LYS A 126 -16.11 4.67 15.10
C LYS A 126 -15.62 3.28 15.50
N CYS A 127 -15.78 2.30 14.62
CA CYS A 127 -15.22 0.98 14.74
C CYS A 127 -15.00 0.37 13.35
N ILE A 128 -14.34 -0.78 13.31
CA ILE A 128 -14.07 -1.49 12.06
C ILE A 128 -15.33 -1.98 11.34
N ASP A 129 -16.41 -2.24 12.08
CA ASP A 129 -17.67 -2.69 11.49
C ASP A 129 -18.35 -1.61 10.65
N ASP A 130 -17.97 -0.33 10.83
CA ASP A 130 -18.43 0.76 9.97
C ASP A 130 -17.88 0.63 8.54
N LEU A 131 -16.77 -0.10 8.34
CA LEU A 131 -16.24 -0.43 7.01
C LEU A 131 -16.95 -1.62 6.34
N ARG A 132 -17.82 -2.33 7.06
CA ARG A 132 -18.51 -3.54 6.61
C ARG A 132 -19.97 -3.30 6.25
N ARG A 133 -20.36 -2.06 5.98
CA ARG A 133 -21.76 -1.71 5.72
C ARG A 133 -22.10 -1.90 4.24
N PRO A 134 -23.23 -2.54 3.90
CA PRO A 134 -23.75 -2.51 2.53
C PRO A 134 -24.03 -1.07 2.07
N PRO A 135 -23.97 -0.75 0.77
CA PRO A 135 -23.72 -1.66 -0.36
C PRO A 135 -22.24 -1.97 -0.62
N ASN A 136 -21.31 -1.16 -0.11
CA ASN A 136 -19.88 -1.27 -0.41
C ASN A 136 -19.11 -1.80 0.80
N PHE A 137 -19.07 -3.13 0.94
CA PHE A 137 -18.25 -3.78 1.96
C PHE A 137 -16.77 -3.56 1.65
N TYR A 138 -16.06 -2.84 2.51
CA TYR A 138 -14.60 -2.65 2.43
C TYR A 138 -14.09 -2.15 1.06
N LEU A 139 -14.54 -0.96 0.66
CA LEU A 139 -14.05 -0.29 -0.54
C LEU A 139 -12.80 0.54 -0.22
N ILE A 140 -11.64 0.09 -0.71
CA ILE A 140 -10.37 0.84 -0.62
C ILE A 140 -9.97 1.44 -1.96
N ALA A 141 -9.20 2.52 -1.93
CA ALA A 141 -8.68 3.19 -3.11
C ALA A 141 -7.28 3.76 -2.86
N LEU A 142 -6.48 3.84 -3.93
CA LEU A 142 -5.17 4.48 -3.93
C LEU A 142 -5.25 5.86 -4.56
N ILE A 143 -4.75 6.88 -3.86
CA ILE A 143 -4.61 8.23 -4.41
C ILE A 143 -3.41 8.26 -5.35
N GLN A 144 -3.67 8.44 -6.64
CA GLN A 144 -2.61 8.49 -7.66
C GLN A 144 -2.07 9.90 -7.87
N ARG A 145 -2.92 10.91 -7.67
CA ARG A 145 -2.54 12.31 -7.88
C ARG A 145 -3.39 13.24 -7.07
N VAL A 146 -2.75 14.25 -6.50
CA VAL A 146 -3.40 15.36 -5.81
C VAL A 146 -3.12 16.64 -6.58
N LYS A 147 -4.14 17.47 -6.78
CA LYS A 147 -4.02 18.79 -7.39
C LYS A 147 -4.74 19.81 -6.52
N ALA A 148 -4.00 20.81 -6.07
CA ALA A 148 -4.56 21.95 -5.36
C ALA A 148 -5.29 22.90 -6.33
N GLU A 149 -6.55 23.20 -6.03
CA GLU A 149 -7.29 24.32 -6.64
C GLU A 149 -7.58 25.39 -5.59
N LYS A 150 -8.30 26.45 -5.93
CA LYS A 150 -8.46 27.61 -5.04
C LYS A 150 -9.14 27.22 -3.72
N ASP A 151 -10.25 26.50 -3.80
CA ASP A 151 -11.12 26.21 -2.65
C ASP A 151 -11.20 24.71 -2.32
N CYS A 152 -10.63 23.83 -3.17
CA CYS A 152 -10.67 22.37 -2.98
C CYS A 152 -9.36 21.69 -3.42
N LEU A 153 -9.21 20.41 -3.06
CA LEU A 153 -8.23 19.51 -3.66
C LEU A 153 -8.96 18.57 -4.62
N LYS A 154 -8.38 18.39 -5.81
CA LYS A 154 -8.79 17.37 -6.78
C LYS A 154 -7.90 16.15 -6.66
N LEU A 155 -8.51 15.01 -6.41
CA LEU A 155 -7.83 13.72 -6.26
C LEU A 155 -8.17 12.85 -7.45
N ARG A 156 -7.15 12.28 -8.11
CA ARG A 156 -7.35 11.13 -9.00
C ARG A 156 -7.07 9.88 -8.18
N ILE A 157 -8.05 8.98 -8.12
CA ILE A 157 -7.96 7.76 -7.33
C ILE A 157 -8.17 6.53 -8.21
N LEU A 158 -7.55 5.42 -7.82
CA LEU A 158 -7.81 4.09 -8.36
C LEU A 158 -8.53 3.27 -7.29
N ALA A 159 -9.74 2.80 -7.57
CA ALA A 159 -10.54 2.02 -6.62
C ALA A 159 -10.31 0.50 -6.78
N SER A 160 -10.43 -0.23 -5.68
CA SER A 160 -10.39 -1.71 -5.65
C SER A 160 -11.62 -2.36 -6.30
N MET A 161 -12.77 -1.69 -6.26
CA MET A 161 -14.02 -2.15 -6.86
C MET A 161 -14.88 -0.95 -7.29
N PRO A 162 -15.89 -1.14 -8.16
CA PRO A 162 -16.71 -0.04 -8.64
C PRO A 162 -17.42 0.68 -7.50
N ILE A 163 -17.34 2.00 -7.48
CA ILE A 163 -18.09 2.82 -6.53
C ILE A 163 -19.54 2.85 -6.99
N VAL A 164 -20.44 2.22 -6.23
CA VAL A 164 -21.88 2.32 -6.48
C VAL A 164 -22.33 3.73 -6.10
N LEU A 165 -22.63 4.54 -7.11
CA LEU A 165 -23.15 5.91 -6.95
C LEU A 165 -24.67 5.87 -7.14
N GLU A 166 -25.41 5.33 -6.17
CA GLU A 166 -26.87 5.40 -6.22
C GLU A 166 -27.33 6.86 -6.11
N HIS A 167 -28.47 7.20 -6.72
CA HIS A 167 -29.07 8.54 -6.66
C HIS A 167 -29.33 9.03 -5.22
N ASP A 168 -29.45 8.14 -4.23
CA ASP A 168 -29.55 8.49 -2.81
C ASP A 168 -28.19 8.62 -2.10
N MET A 169 -27.10 8.03 -2.62
CA MET A 169 -25.76 8.20 -2.04
C MET A 169 -25.18 9.59 -2.30
N GLN A 170 -25.69 10.33 -3.29
CA GLN A 170 -25.42 11.76 -3.43
C GLN A 170 -26.00 12.61 -2.27
N LYS A 171 -26.88 12.06 -1.42
CA LYS A 171 -27.42 12.78 -0.26
C LYS A 171 -26.62 12.56 1.02
N ASN A 172 -25.81 11.52 1.10
CA ASN A 172 -25.01 11.20 2.28
C ASN A 172 -23.57 11.66 2.07
N ALA A 173 -22.98 12.27 3.11
CA ALA A 173 -21.58 12.66 3.09
C ALA A 173 -20.70 11.41 2.94
N LEU A 174 -19.80 11.42 1.97
CA LEU A 174 -18.77 10.38 1.80
C LEU A 174 -17.49 10.84 2.49
N PHE A 175 -16.78 9.91 3.11
CA PHE A 175 -15.52 10.17 3.80
C PHE A 175 -14.41 9.29 3.25
N ALA A 176 -13.26 9.91 3.02
CA ALA A 176 -12.00 9.21 2.82
C ALA A 176 -11.30 9.07 4.18
N VAL A 177 -10.96 7.83 4.52
CA VAL A 177 -10.28 7.46 5.77
C VAL A 177 -8.86 7.03 5.42
N PHE A 178 -7.85 7.75 5.93
CA PHE A 178 -6.45 7.38 5.71
C PHE A 178 -6.15 6.02 6.33
N LEU A 179 -5.51 5.14 5.57
CA LEU A 179 -5.05 3.84 6.05
C LEU A 179 -3.52 3.81 6.16
N VAL A 180 -2.83 3.79 5.02
CA VAL A 180 -1.38 3.61 4.90
C VAL A 180 -0.89 4.37 3.67
N ASN A 181 0.34 4.88 3.67
CA ASN A 181 0.96 5.42 2.45
C ASN A 181 1.77 4.34 1.72
N MET A 182 1.33 3.99 0.51
CA MET A 182 1.91 2.91 -0.30
C MET A 182 3.17 3.28 -1.07
N THR A 183 3.66 4.53 -0.97
CA THR A 183 4.77 5.03 -1.79
C THR A 183 6.04 4.22 -1.56
N THR A 184 6.41 4.00 -0.30
CA THR A 184 7.63 3.25 0.05
C THR A 184 7.52 1.81 -0.41
N TYR A 185 6.42 1.13 -0.08
CA TYR A 185 6.21 -0.26 -0.48
C TYR A 185 6.20 -0.43 -2.00
N SER A 186 5.57 0.48 -2.73
CA SER A 186 5.54 0.47 -4.20
C SER A 186 6.93 0.68 -4.82
N ARG A 187 7.75 1.56 -4.23
CA ARG A 187 9.14 1.78 -4.68
C ARG A 187 9.99 0.53 -4.45
N ILE A 188 9.86 -0.12 -3.30
CA ILE A 188 10.57 -1.36 -2.99
C ILE A 188 10.08 -2.48 -3.91
N TRP A 189 8.77 -2.66 -4.08
CA TRP A 189 8.21 -3.67 -4.99
C TRP A 189 8.73 -3.52 -6.41
N LYS A 190 8.72 -2.30 -6.94
CA LYS A 190 9.29 -1.99 -8.25
C LYS A 190 10.78 -2.30 -8.26
N ALA A 191 11.52 -1.91 -7.22
CA ALA A 191 12.91 -2.26 -7.11
C ALA A 191 13.10 -3.77 -7.08
N LEU A 192 12.31 -4.59 -6.40
CA LEU A 192 12.50 -6.04 -6.37
C LEU A 192 12.19 -6.71 -7.73
N ASN A 193 11.20 -6.19 -8.47
CA ASN A 193 10.71 -6.78 -9.72
C ASN A 193 11.25 -6.15 -11.01
N SER A 194 12.12 -5.12 -10.92
CA SER A 194 12.74 -4.53 -12.11
C SER A 194 13.78 -5.47 -12.74
N ASP A 195 13.85 -5.42 -14.08
CA ASP A 195 14.81 -6.17 -14.89
C ASP A 195 16.24 -6.01 -14.33
N PRO A 196 16.97 -7.11 -14.06
CA PRO A 196 18.38 -7.07 -13.71
C PRO A 196 19.17 -6.10 -14.60
N ASP A 197 18.99 -6.13 -15.92
CA ASP A 197 19.81 -5.34 -16.86
C ASP A 197 19.59 -3.82 -16.74
N SER A 198 18.51 -3.40 -16.09
CA SER A 198 18.18 -1.98 -15.83
C SER A 198 18.73 -1.44 -14.50
N ARG A 199 19.37 -2.28 -13.69
CA ARG A 199 19.84 -1.94 -12.33
C ARG A 199 21.36 -1.77 -12.28
N ASN A 200 21.84 -1.08 -11.25
CA ASN A 200 23.21 -1.23 -10.73
C ASN A 200 23.44 -2.66 -10.13
N VAL A 201 23.21 -3.72 -10.92
CA VAL A 201 23.44 -5.13 -10.54
C VAL A 201 24.85 -5.33 -10.03
N ASN A 202 25.81 -4.57 -10.57
CA ASN A 202 27.20 -4.53 -10.17
C ASN A 202 27.41 -4.34 -8.65
N ILE A 203 26.52 -3.61 -7.94
CA ILE A 203 26.62 -3.45 -6.49
C ILE A 203 26.15 -4.72 -5.78
N ILE A 204 25.04 -5.31 -6.21
CA ILE A 204 24.49 -6.52 -5.60
C ILE A 204 25.37 -7.73 -5.89
N GLU A 205 25.90 -7.85 -7.11
CA GLU A 205 26.88 -8.88 -7.45
C GLU A 205 28.14 -8.80 -6.58
N LYS A 206 28.60 -7.58 -6.26
CA LYS A 206 29.70 -7.41 -5.30
C LYS A 206 29.30 -7.84 -3.88
N LEU A 207 28.05 -7.61 -3.47
CA LEU A 207 27.53 -8.06 -2.17
C LEU A 207 27.38 -9.59 -2.10
N LEU A 208 27.11 -10.24 -3.22
CA LEU A 208 26.96 -11.70 -3.29
C LEU A 208 28.29 -12.45 -3.39
N ARG A 209 29.41 -11.76 -3.65
CA ARG A 209 30.74 -12.38 -3.70
C ARG A 209 31.33 -12.50 -2.29
N PRO A 210 31.81 -13.69 -1.88
CA PRO A 210 32.38 -13.93 -0.57
C PRO A 210 33.84 -13.44 -0.44
N ASP A 211 34.18 -12.27 -0.98
CA ASP A 211 35.52 -11.69 -0.80
C ASP A 211 35.52 -10.66 0.34
N SER A 212 36.26 -11.05 1.38
CA SER A 212 36.41 -10.41 2.67
C SER A 212 37.15 -9.08 2.61
N SER A 213 36.45 -7.96 2.44
CA SER A 213 36.95 -6.65 2.94
C SER A 213 35.88 -5.57 3.15
N ASN A 214 34.58 -5.89 3.14
CA ASN A 214 33.53 -4.87 3.20
C ASN A 214 32.75 -4.89 4.52
N ALA A 215 33.46 -4.65 5.63
CA ALA A 215 32.82 -4.43 6.95
C ALA A 215 31.78 -3.30 6.90
N ASP A 216 32.01 -2.29 6.06
CA ASP A 216 31.11 -1.14 5.90
C ASP A 216 29.80 -1.50 5.17
N LEU A 217 29.84 -2.47 4.24
CA LEU A 217 28.62 -2.94 3.56
C LEU A 217 27.77 -3.83 4.48
N TRP A 218 28.40 -4.63 5.34
CA TRP A 218 27.69 -5.39 6.37
C TRP A 218 27.00 -4.48 7.38
N LEU A 219 27.61 -3.35 7.74
CA LEU A 219 26.98 -2.34 8.61
C LEU A 219 25.79 -1.67 7.91
N TYR A 220 25.90 -1.41 6.60
CA TYR A 220 24.79 -0.87 5.81
C TYR A 220 23.63 -1.86 5.68
N LEU A 221 23.94 -3.16 5.50
CA LEU A 221 22.94 -4.23 5.45
C LEU A 221 22.29 -4.47 6.81
N TYR A 222 23.06 -4.41 7.90
CA TYR A 222 22.51 -4.47 9.26
C TYR A 222 21.61 -3.26 9.55
N ARG A 223 21.94 -2.08 9.03
CA ARG A 223 21.09 -0.88 9.14
C ARG A 223 19.83 -0.98 8.28
N LEU A 224 19.92 -1.56 7.08
CA LEU A 224 18.76 -1.84 6.23
C LEU A 224 17.86 -2.92 6.86
N SER A 225 18.41 -4.00 7.40
CA SER A 225 17.65 -5.03 8.10
C SER A 225 17.05 -4.52 9.42
N LEU A 226 17.78 -3.68 10.16
CA LEU A 226 17.23 -2.98 11.33
C LEU A 226 16.12 -2.01 10.93
N PHE A 227 16.24 -1.31 9.80
CA PHE A 227 15.17 -0.46 9.28
C PHE A 227 13.89 -1.27 9.03
N PHE A 228 14.01 -2.41 8.35
CA PHE A 228 12.89 -3.35 8.17
C PHE A 228 12.39 -3.99 9.47
N SER A 229 13.20 -4.04 10.53
CA SER A 229 12.84 -4.67 11.80
C SER A 229 12.38 -3.69 12.90
N SER A 230 12.53 -2.36 12.72
CA SER A 230 12.31 -1.38 13.78
C SER A 230 11.40 -0.19 13.42
N GLY A 231 10.99 -0.04 12.15
CA GLY A 231 9.97 0.93 11.75
C GLY A 231 10.26 2.41 12.05
N GLN A 232 11.53 2.80 12.30
CA GLN A 232 11.88 4.21 12.52
C GLN A 232 12.36 4.91 11.24
N ALA A 233 11.79 6.10 10.98
CA ALA A 233 12.18 6.99 9.90
C ALA A 233 13.58 7.61 10.15
N PHE A 234 14.40 7.64 9.10
CA PHE A 234 15.76 8.18 9.11
C PHE A 234 15.71 9.73 9.10
N THR A 235 16.04 10.39 10.20
CA THR A 235 16.30 11.84 10.23
C THR A 235 17.79 12.13 10.01
N SER A 236 18.04 12.94 8.98
CA SER A 236 19.25 13.73 8.65
C SER A 236 20.60 13.02 8.56
N TRP A 237 21.14 13.03 7.35
CA TRP A 237 22.58 13.10 7.10
C TRP A 237 23.01 14.54 7.34
N ASP A 238 23.84 14.78 8.34
CA ASP A 238 24.77 15.91 8.31
C ASP A 238 26.17 15.32 8.19
N ASP A 239 26.89 15.83 7.19
CA ASP A 239 28.28 15.55 6.86
C ASP A 239 29.22 15.97 8.00
N ASP A 240 30.24 15.15 8.25
CA ASP A 240 31.60 15.56 8.60
C ASP A 240 32.59 14.46 8.17
#